data_AF-A0A101S2M0-F1
#
_entry.id   AF-A0A101S2M0-F1
#
_cell.length_a   1.000
_cell.length_b   1.000
_cell.length_c   1.000
_cell.angle_alpha   90.00
_cell.angle_beta   90.00
_cell.angle_gamma   90.00
#
_symmetry.space_group_name_H-M   'P 1'
#
loop_
_entity.id
_entity.type
_entity.pdbx_description
1 polymer ?
#
loop_
_entity_poly.entity_id
_entity_poly.type
_entity_poly.pdbx_seq_one_letter_code
_entity_poly.pdbx_strand_id
1 'polypeptide(L)'
;MFWVLLLLLAWAVTGTACTRLCLAAVHAAAADADAREHDLTLYEAAFLSGGPRRVADLTLVSMARQRRLLLARTGWATVVDPRGRDEMERTVLGAIGPEGQSRIAPVRAGAAAADAVRGLGDRLVDAGLAVPAGARSGIASGVRQVQSASVAVVALGVIALLAPAPSEMPRHLVALWFALPLALSLSCLAIARIEVHPYSRWASPAGQRLLGALSRGTGGTDERTYLTSVAVRGINAVGEPDLRAAFAHREQRHDGWDTDPRD
;
A
#
# COMPACT_ATOMS: atom_id res chain seq x y z
N MET A 1 14.70 31.46 32.93
CA MET A 1 13.26 31.54 32.59
C MET A 1 12.94 31.05 31.17
N PHE A 2 13.80 31.32 30.18
CA PHE A 2 13.60 30.90 28.77
C PHE A 2 13.45 29.37 28.55
N TRP A 3 14.09 28.56 29.39
CA TRP A 3 14.06 27.10 29.30
C TRP A 3 12.67 26.49 29.59
N VAL A 4 11.87 27.16 30.42
CA VAL A 4 10.50 26.72 30.78
C VAL A 4 9.55 26.89 29.59
N LEU A 5 9.75 27.94 28.77
CA LEU A 5 8.98 28.16 27.53
C LEU A 5 9.30 27.08 26.49
N LEU A 6 10.57 26.67 26.37
CA LEU A 6 10.98 25.57 25.49
C LEU A 6 10.42 24.22 25.96
N LEU A 7 10.33 23.98 27.28
CA LEU A 7 9.73 22.79 27.86
C LEU A 7 8.20 22.74 27.60
N LEU A 8 7.50 23.87 27.78
CA LEU A 8 6.07 23.98 27.48
C LEU A 8 5.77 23.74 26.00
N LEU A 9 6.63 24.23 25.10
CA LEU A 9 6.50 23.99 23.66
C LEU A 9 6.68 22.50 23.33
N ALA A 10 7.65 21.83 23.94
CA ALA A 10 7.86 20.38 23.77
C ALA A 10 6.65 19.57 24.25
N TRP A 11 6.08 19.93 25.40
CA TRP A 11 4.87 19.30 25.94
C TRP A 11 3.63 19.53 25.06
N ALA A 12 3.47 20.73 24.51
CA ALA A 12 2.38 21.01 23.56
C ALA A 12 2.50 20.14 22.30
N VAL A 13 3.70 19.97 21.77
CA VAL A 13 3.96 19.09 20.62
C VAL A 13 3.65 17.63 20.97
N THR A 14 4.10 17.12 22.12
CA THR A 14 3.79 15.76 22.58
C THR A 14 2.29 15.54 22.78
N GLY A 15 1.60 16.51 23.39
CA GLY A 15 0.15 16.46 23.58
C GLY A 15 -0.60 16.35 22.25
N THR A 16 -0.25 17.17 21.26
CA THR A 16 -0.87 17.12 19.92
C THR A 16 -0.65 15.80 19.20
N ALA A 17 0.51 15.15 19.40
CA ALA A 17 0.78 13.82 18.85
C ALA A 17 -0.08 12.74 19.52
N CYS A 18 -0.22 12.79 20.84
CA CYS A 18 -1.03 11.84 21.60
C CYS A 18 -2.52 11.94 21.22
N THR A 19 -3.07 13.15 21.12
CA THR A 19 -4.46 13.36 20.71
C THR A 19 -4.72 12.87 19.30
N ARG A 20 -3.78 13.08 18.36
CA ARG A 20 -3.89 12.56 16.99
C ARG A 20 -3.87 11.03 16.95
N LEU A 21 -3.07 10.40 17.81
CA LEU A 21 -3.04 8.93 17.94
C LEU A 21 -4.35 8.39 18.52
N CYS A 22 -4.89 9.02 19.57
CA CYS A 22 -6.17 8.62 20.16
C CYS A 22 -7.33 8.77 19.17
N LEU A 23 -7.37 9.87 18.41
CA LEU A 23 -8.38 10.05 17.36
C LEU A 23 -8.23 9.03 16.22
N ALA A 24 -7.00 8.68 15.83
CA ALA A 24 -6.75 7.63 14.86
C ALA A 24 -7.23 6.26 15.38
N ALA A 25 -7.00 5.95 16.66
CA ALA A 25 -7.45 4.70 17.28
C ALA A 25 -8.98 4.61 17.37
N VAL A 26 -9.67 5.71 17.73
CA VAL A 26 -11.14 5.75 17.81
C VAL A 26 -11.77 5.64 16.42
N HIS A 27 -11.24 6.34 15.41
CA HIS A 27 -11.72 6.17 14.03
C HIS A 27 -11.47 4.77 13.50
N ALA A 28 -10.33 4.15 13.84
CA ALA A 28 -10.07 2.76 13.50
C ALA A 28 -11.05 1.78 14.18
N ALA A 29 -11.46 2.05 15.42
CA ALA A 29 -12.43 1.23 16.15
C ALA A 29 -13.87 1.37 15.61
N ALA A 30 -14.27 2.57 15.19
CA ALA A 30 -15.58 2.78 14.55
C ALA A 30 -15.68 2.06 13.20
N ALA A 31 -14.63 2.15 12.36
CA ALA A 31 -14.56 1.42 11.09
C ALA A 31 -14.47 -0.11 11.27
N ASP A 32 -14.01 -0.58 12.43
CA ASP A 32 -13.91 -2.01 12.78
C ASP A 32 -15.29 -2.66 13.02
N ALA A 33 -16.31 -1.88 13.37
CA ALA A 33 -17.67 -2.39 13.55
C ALA A 33 -18.33 -2.73 12.20
N ASP A 34 -18.25 -1.82 11.22
CA ASP A 34 -18.88 -1.98 9.91
C ASP A 34 -18.17 -3.04 9.03
N ALA A 35 -16.85 -3.19 9.18
CA ALA A 35 -16.08 -4.13 8.35
C ALA A 35 -16.32 -5.61 8.68
N ARG A 36 -16.82 -5.96 9.87
CA ARG A 36 -17.01 -7.37 10.28
C ARG A 36 -18.12 -8.10 9.50
N GLU A 37 -19.02 -7.36 8.84
CA GLU A 37 -20.15 -7.94 8.10
C GLU A 37 -19.85 -8.15 6.60
N HIS A 38 -18.73 -7.63 6.10
CA HIS A 38 -18.43 -7.63 4.66
C HIS A 38 -17.67 -8.88 4.21
N ASP A 39 -18.28 -9.68 3.33
CA ASP A 39 -17.62 -10.81 2.66
C ASP A 39 -16.86 -10.31 1.41
N LEU A 40 -15.53 -10.47 1.37
CA LEU A 40 -14.75 -9.96 0.23
C LEU A 40 -14.84 -10.90 -0.96
N THR A 41 -15.16 -10.31 -2.10
CA THR A 41 -15.01 -10.98 -3.40
C THR A 41 -13.52 -11.15 -3.76
N LEU A 42 -13.23 -12.06 -4.70
CA LEU A 42 -11.86 -12.28 -5.18
C LEU A 42 -11.22 -11.00 -5.77
N TYR A 43 -12.01 -10.17 -6.47
CA TYR A 43 -11.53 -8.92 -7.06
C TYR A 43 -11.24 -7.87 -5.98
N GLU A 44 -12.07 -7.77 -4.94
CA GLU A 44 -11.81 -6.90 -3.80
C GLU A 44 -10.57 -7.33 -3.02
N ALA A 45 -10.43 -8.63 -2.75
CA ALA A 45 -9.24 -9.18 -2.12
C ALA A 45 -7.97 -8.88 -2.93
N ALA A 46 -8.03 -9.01 -4.26
CA ALA A 46 -6.94 -8.64 -5.17
C ALA A 46 -6.62 -7.14 -5.13
N PHE A 47 -7.65 -6.28 -5.09
CA PHE A 47 -7.46 -4.84 -5.00
C PHE A 47 -6.81 -4.45 -3.66
N LEU A 48 -7.29 -4.99 -2.55
CA LEU A 48 -6.78 -4.70 -1.21
C LEU A 48 -5.33 -5.21 -1.01
N SER A 49 -4.98 -6.35 -1.60
CA SER A 49 -3.65 -6.95 -1.47
C SER A 49 -2.59 -6.28 -2.37
N GLY A 50 -2.96 -5.90 -3.60
CA GLY A 50 -1.99 -5.49 -4.63
C GLY A 50 -2.43 -4.34 -5.53
N GLY A 51 -3.66 -3.85 -5.37
CA GLY A 51 -4.23 -2.72 -6.10
C GLY A 51 -4.74 -3.07 -7.50
N PRO A 52 -4.97 -2.04 -8.34
CA PRO A 52 -5.58 -2.18 -9.66
C PRO A 52 -4.88 -3.20 -10.58
N ARG A 53 -3.54 -3.26 -10.54
CA ARG A 53 -2.77 -4.22 -11.36
C ARG A 53 -2.98 -5.67 -10.92
N ARG A 54 -3.19 -5.90 -9.61
CA ARG A 54 -3.44 -7.24 -9.06
C ARG A 54 -4.83 -7.74 -9.46
N VAL A 55 -5.82 -6.85 -9.53
CA VAL A 55 -7.14 -7.18 -10.08
C VAL A 55 -7.01 -7.61 -11.54
N ALA A 56 -6.29 -6.85 -12.36
CA ALA A 56 -6.05 -7.22 -13.76
C ALA A 56 -5.29 -8.55 -13.91
N ASP A 57 -4.25 -8.79 -13.10
CA ASP A 57 -3.55 -10.08 -13.07
C ASP A 57 -4.51 -11.23 -12.73
N LEU A 58 -5.33 -11.08 -11.67
CA LEU A 58 -6.30 -12.08 -11.24
C LEU A 58 -7.32 -12.38 -12.34
N THR A 59 -7.87 -11.35 -13.00
CA THR A 59 -8.83 -11.52 -14.08
C THR A 59 -8.23 -12.29 -15.26
N LEU A 60 -7.00 -11.93 -15.67
CA LEU A 60 -6.27 -12.65 -16.73
C LEU A 60 -6.08 -14.13 -16.38
N VAL A 61 -5.68 -14.43 -15.14
CA VAL A 61 -5.47 -15.81 -14.67
C VAL A 61 -6.79 -16.58 -14.59
N SER A 62 -7.85 -15.97 -14.05
CA SER A 62 -9.18 -16.56 -13.97
C SER A 62 -9.71 -16.92 -15.36
N MET A 63 -9.61 -16.00 -16.33
CA MET A 63 -10.03 -16.27 -17.71
C MET A 63 -9.16 -17.34 -18.39
N ALA A 64 -7.85 -17.38 -18.09
CA ALA A 64 -6.95 -18.40 -18.62
C ALA A 64 -7.27 -19.81 -18.10
N ARG A 65 -7.57 -19.93 -16.79
CA ARG A 65 -8.01 -21.20 -16.17
C ARG A 65 -9.33 -21.70 -16.74
N GLN A 66 -10.26 -20.78 -17.02
CA GLN A 66 -11.51 -21.08 -17.69
C GLN A 66 -11.36 -21.39 -19.20
N ARG A 67 -10.13 -21.43 -19.74
CA ARG A 67 -9.81 -21.65 -21.17
C ARG A 67 -10.38 -20.59 -22.11
N ARG A 68 -10.59 -19.38 -21.61
CA ARG A 68 -11.15 -18.25 -22.37
C ARG A 68 -10.07 -17.28 -22.85
N LEU A 69 -8.91 -17.32 -22.21
CA LEU A 69 -7.67 -16.72 -22.70
C LEU A 69 -6.57 -17.78 -22.76
N LEU A 70 -5.66 -17.64 -23.73
CA LEU A 70 -4.39 -18.34 -23.74
C LEU A 70 -3.30 -17.34 -23.37
N LEU A 71 -2.59 -17.62 -22.27
CA LEU A 71 -1.44 -16.85 -21.84
C LEU A 71 -0.19 -17.59 -22.26
N ALA A 72 0.46 -17.08 -23.30
CA ALA A 72 1.69 -17.66 -23.82
C ALA A 72 2.85 -17.34 -22.87
N ARG A 73 3.74 -18.32 -22.66
CA ARG A 73 4.98 -18.15 -21.89
C ARG A 73 5.81 -16.95 -22.34
N THR A 74 5.69 -16.55 -23.61
CA THR A 74 6.36 -15.40 -24.25
C THR A 74 5.76 -14.03 -23.89
N GLY A 75 4.73 -14.00 -23.04
CA GLY A 75 4.10 -12.77 -22.56
C GLY A 75 2.97 -12.22 -23.44
N TRP A 76 2.34 -13.09 -24.23
CA TRP A 76 1.18 -12.77 -25.05
C TRP A 76 -0.11 -13.30 -24.43
N ALA A 77 -1.19 -12.55 -24.55
CA ALA A 77 -2.55 -12.96 -24.25
C ALA A 77 -3.34 -13.05 -25.55
N THR A 78 -3.94 -14.22 -25.79
CA THR A 78 -4.80 -14.47 -26.95
C THR A 78 -6.21 -14.81 -26.46
N VAL A 79 -7.21 -14.19 -27.06
CA VAL A 79 -8.62 -14.40 -26.76
C VAL A 79 -9.10 -15.66 -27.45
N VAL A 80 -9.66 -16.59 -26.67
CA VAL A 80 -10.33 -17.79 -27.17
C VAL A 80 -11.84 -17.60 -27.18
N ASP A 81 -12.37 -16.98 -26.12
CA ASP A 81 -13.79 -16.65 -25.99
C ASP A 81 -13.96 -15.13 -25.72
N PRO A 82 -14.52 -14.37 -26.67
CA PRO A 82 -14.66 -12.91 -26.55
C PRO A 82 -15.84 -12.46 -25.67
N ARG A 83 -16.62 -13.38 -25.08
CA ARG A 83 -17.79 -12.99 -24.27
C ARG A 83 -17.40 -12.71 -22.82
N GLY A 84 -17.21 -11.45 -22.43
CA GLY A 84 -16.96 -11.07 -21.03
C GLY A 84 -18.18 -11.27 -20.13
N ARG A 85 -18.05 -12.09 -19.08
CA ARG A 85 -19.13 -12.45 -18.13
C ARG A 85 -19.36 -11.38 -17.08
N ASP A 86 -18.28 -10.73 -16.66
CA ASP A 86 -18.31 -9.64 -15.69
C ASP A 86 -17.59 -8.39 -16.22
N GLU A 87 -17.62 -7.31 -15.42
CA GLU A 87 -17.05 -6.02 -15.80
C GLU A 87 -15.52 -6.05 -15.93
N MET A 88 -14.85 -6.86 -15.11
CA MET A 88 -13.40 -6.99 -15.11
C MET A 88 -12.94 -7.77 -16.35
N GLU A 89 -13.65 -8.84 -16.71
CA GLU A 89 -13.38 -9.59 -17.93
C GLU A 89 -13.60 -8.74 -19.18
N ARG A 90 -14.72 -7.98 -19.24
CA ARG A 90 -14.99 -7.05 -20.34
C ARG A 90 -13.89 -5.99 -20.46
N THR A 91 -13.37 -5.52 -19.34
CA THR A 91 -12.24 -4.60 -19.28
C THR A 91 -10.97 -5.21 -19.87
N VAL A 92 -10.63 -6.46 -19.52
CA VAL A 92 -9.47 -7.17 -20.06
C VAL A 92 -9.61 -7.41 -21.56
N LEU A 93 -10.78 -7.87 -22.01
CA LEU A 93 -11.06 -8.09 -23.43
C LEU A 93 -10.98 -6.79 -24.24
N GLY A 94 -11.54 -5.70 -23.71
CA GLY A 94 -11.43 -4.37 -24.30
C GLY A 94 -9.97 -3.89 -24.40
N ALA A 95 -9.15 -4.18 -23.39
CA ALA A 95 -7.72 -3.84 -23.39
C ALA A 95 -6.88 -4.71 -24.35
N ILE A 96 -7.31 -5.92 -24.68
CA ILE A 96 -6.70 -6.75 -25.74
C ILE A 96 -7.07 -6.20 -27.12
N GLY A 97 -8.31 -5.74 -27.28
CA GLY A 97 -8.82 -5.16 -28.52
C GLY A 97 -9.33 -6.20 -29.52
N PRO A 98 -9.85 -5.73 -30.67
CA PRO A 98 -10.55 -6.58 -31.64
C PRO A 98 -9.66 -7.60 -32.34
N GLU A 99 -8.35 -7.36 -32.39
CA GLU A 99 -7.35 -8.27 -32.96
C GLU A 99 -7.25 -9.61 -32.20
N GLY A 100 -7.82 -9.69 -30.99
CA GLY A 100 -7.87 -10.93 -30.22
C GLY A 100 -6.52 -11.38 -29.68
N GLN A 101 -5.44 -10.63 -29.90
CA GLN A 101 -4.12 -10.92 -29.35
C GLN A 101 -3.37 -9.63 -28.97
N SER A 102 -2.75 -9.63 -27.79
CA SER A 102 -1.95 -8.49 -27.34
C SER A 102 -0.93 -8.94 -26.29
N ARG A 103 0.10 -8.12 -26.06
CA ARG A 103 1.06 -8.41 -24.97
C ARG A 103 0.36 -8.27 -23.63
N ILE A 104 0.63 -9.17 -22.69
CA ILE A 104 0.06 -9.16 -21.33
C ILE A 104 0.36 -7.83 -20.63
N ALA A 105 1.57 -7.32 -20.87
CA ALA A 105 2.03 -6.06 -20.33
C ALA A 105 1.04 -4.89 -20.56
N PRO A 106 0.81 -4.39 -21.79
CA PRO A 106 -0.10 -3.27 -22.05
C PRO A 106 -1.53 -3.61 -21.66
N VAL A 107 -2.00 -4.84 -21.89
CA VAL A 107 -3.35 -5.28 -21.47
C VAL A 107 -3.55 -5.07 -19.98
N ARG A 108 -2.59 -5.49 -19.15
CA ARG A 108 -2.62 -5.29 -17.70
C ARG A 108 -2.64 -3.81 -17.32
N ALA A 109 -1.88 -2.97 -18.03
CA ALA A 109 -1.85 -1.54 -17.74
C ALA A 109 -3.16 -0.85 -18.11
N GLY A 110 -3.73 -1.19 -19.28
CA GLY A 110 -5.03 -0.69 -19.73
C GLY A 110 -6.16 -1.16 -18.82
N ALA A 111 -6.20 -2.45 -18.48
CA ALA A 111 -7.21 -3.01 -17.59
C ALA A 111 -7.14 -2.40 -16.18
N ALA A 112 -5.94 -2.23 -15.63
CA ALA A 112 -5.75 -1.58 -14.33
C ALA A 112 -6.15 -0.09 -14.33
N ALA A 113 -6.15 0.56 -15.49
CA ALA A 113 -6.52 1.96 -15.67
C ALA A 113 -7.97 2.14 -16.12
N ALA A 114 -8.77 1.09 -16.19
CA ALA A 114 -10.17 1.17 -16.60
C ALA A 114 -11.08 1.69 -15.49
N ASP A 115 -12.21 2.29 -15.89
CA ASP A 115 -13.20 2.84 -14.96
C ASP A 115 -13.81 1.78 -14.05
N ALA A 116 -14.00 0.55 -14.54
CA ALA A 116 -14.46 -0.57 -13.74
C ALA A 116 -13.58 -0.82 -12.49
N VAL A 117 -12.25 -0.77 -12.68
CA VAL A 117 -11.29 -0.99 -11.59
C VAL A 117 -11.17 0.24 -10.69
N ARG A 118 -11.30 1.46 -11.25
CA ARG A 118 -11.42 2.68 -10.45
C ARG A 118 -12.66 2.64 -9.55
N GLY A 119 -13.82 2.36 -10.13
CA GLY A 119 -15.09 2.27 -9.40
C GLY A 119 -15.11 1.16 -8.34
N LEU A 120 -14.42 0.05 -8.56
CA LEU A 120 -14.18 -0.95 -7.51
C LEU A 120 -13.38 -0.34 -6.34
N GLY A 121 -12.31 0.38 -6.63
CA GLY A 121 -11.51 1.08 -5.63
C GLY A 121 -12.31 2.11 -4.86
N ASP A 122 -13.13 2.90 -5.55
CA ASP A 122 -13.97 3.94 -4.93
C ASP A 122 -15.00 3.32 -3.98
N ARG A 123 -15.68 2.24 -4.39
CA ARG A 123 -16.60 1.49 -3.50
C ARG A 123 -15.89 0.93 -2.27
N LEU A 124 -14.66 0.43 -2.41
CA LEU A 124 -13.88 -0.06 -1.28
C LEU A 124 -13.44 1.07 -0.35
N VAL A 125 -13.19 2.27 -0.88
CA VAL A 125 -12.91 3.47 -0.07
C VAL A 125 -14.16 3.91 0.67
N ASP A 126 -15.32 3.94 0.01
CA ASP A 126 -16.61 4.27 0.62
C ASP A 126 -16.98 3.28 1.73
N ALA A 127 -16.65 2.00 1.55
CA ALA A 127 -16.81 0.96 2.56
C ALA A 127 -15.74 1.02 3.69
N GLY A 128 -14.79 1.96 3.64
CA GLY A 128 -13.70 2.07 4.63
C GLY A 128 -12.67 0.93 4.56
N LEU A 129 -12.72 0.09 3.53
CA LEU A 129 -11.84 -1.07 3.34
C LEU A 129 -10.55 -0.72 2.60
N ALA A 130 -10.56 0.35 1.77
CA ALA A 130 -9.40 0.84 1.05
C ALA A 130 -9.01 2.27 1.45
N VAL A 131 -7.73 2.59 1.33
CA VAL A 131 -7.21 3.93 1.65
C VAL A 131 -7.43 4.89 0.47
N PRO A 132 -8.02 6.08 0.68
CA PRO A 132 -8.29 7.03 -0.40
C PRO A 132 -7.04 7.43 -1.15
N ALA A 133 -7.19 7.57 -2.47
CA ALA A 133 -6.14 7.99 -3.38
C ALA A 133 -5.45 9.32 -2.98
N GLY A 134 -6.20 10.26 -2.38
CA GLY A 134 -5.69 11.56 -1.92
C GLY A 134 -4.96 11.50 -0.56
N ALA A 135 -5.38 10.61 0.35
CA ALA A 135 -4.73 10.40 1.64
C ALA A 135 -3.29 9.86 1.49
N ARG A 136 -2.97 9.25 0.35
CA ARG A 136 -1.61 8.78 -0.03
C ARG A 136 -0.56 9.91 -0.03
N SER A 137 -0.94 11.11 -0.45
CA SER A 137 -0.05 12.29 -0.42
C SER A 137 0.02 12.91 0.98
N GLY A 138 -1.12 12.92 1.68
CA GLY A 138 -1.25 13.43 3.04
C GLY A 138 -0.42 12.66 4.07
N ILE A 139 -0.41 11.32 4.01
CA ILE A 139 0.33 10.49 4.97
C ILE A 139 1.85 10.58 4.75
N ALA A 140 2.31 10.59 3.50
CA ALA A 140 3.73 10.81 3.19
C ALA A 140 4.18 12.24 3.57
N SER A 141 3.32 13.24 3.39
CA SER A 141 3.57 14.61 3.84
C SER A 141 3.52 14.75 5.36
N GLY A 142 2.65 14.01 6.04
CA GLY A 142 2.52 13.97 7.50
C GLY A 142 3.72 13.30 8.16
N VAL A 143 4.23 12.21 7.59
CA VAL A 143 5.49 11.58 8.03
C VAL A 143 6.68 12.52 7.79
N ARG A 144 6.72 13.23 6.66
CA ARG A 144 7.75 14.27 6.41
C ARG A 144 7.62 15.45 7.37
N GLN A 145 6.42 15.81 7.77
CA GLN A 145 6.16 16.88 8.72
C GLN A 145 6.59 16.50 10.14
N VAL A 146 6.28 15.27 10.59
CA VAL A 146 6.77 14.73 11.86
C VAL A 146 8.29 14.59 11.83
N GLN A 147 8.87 14.15 10.71
CA GLN A 147 10.33 14.09 10.53
C GLN A 147 10.96 15.49 10.57
N SER A 148 10.34 16.50 9.95
CA SER A 148 10.81 17.89 10.01
C SER A 148 10.71 18.46 11.43
N ALA A 149 9.68 18.08 12.20
CA ALA A 149 9.52 18.47 13.59
C ALA A 149 10.59 17.81 14.48
N SER A 150 10.90 16.53 14.27
CA SER A 150 12.00 15.84 14.96
C SER A 150 13.35 16.50 14.65
N VAL A 151 13.61 16.88 13.40
CA VAL A 151 14.83 17.61 13.01
C VAL A 151 14.89 19.00 13.65
N ALA A 152 13.76 19.70 13.72
CA ALA A 152 13.68 21.01 14.38
C ALA A 152 13.94 20.91 15.89
N VAL A 153 13.44 19.87 16.56
CA VAL A 153 13.71 19.60 18.00
C VAL A 153 15.19 19.29 18.23
N VAL A 154 15.83 18.50 17.36
CA VAL A 154 17.29 18.25 17.40
C VAL A 154 18.06 19.56 17.21
N ALA A 155 17.70 20.36 16.20
CA ALA A 155 18.35 21.62 15.90
C ALA A 155 18.23 22.62 17.06
N LEU A 156 17.05 22.72 17.69
CA LEU A 156 16.83 23.54 18.89
C LEU A 156 17.65 23.04 20.09
N GLY A 157 17.77 21.72 20.27
CA GLY A 157 18.64 21.13 21.30
C GLY A 157 20.12 21.44 21.09
N VAL A 158 20.59 21.40 19.84
CA VAL A 158 21.97 21.77 19.46
C VAL A 158 22.23 23.26 19.67
N ILE A 159 21.28 24.12 19.28
CA ILE A 159 21.38 25.59 19.49
C ILE A 159 21.41 25.92 20.98
N ALA A 160 20.60 25.25 21.82
CA ALA A 160 20.60 25.44 23.26
C ALA A 160 21.92 25.00 23.93
N LEU A 161 22.62 24.01 23.39
CA LEU A 161 23.94 23.56 23.85
C LEU A 161 25.08 24.49 23.43
N LEU A 162 24.93 25.16 22.27
CA LEU A 162 25.91 26.10 21.73
C LEU A 162 25.72 27.54 22.26
N ALA A 163 24.56 27.86 22.83
CA ALA A 163 24.30 29.16 23.43
C ALA A 163 25.19 29.38 24.68
N PRO A 164 26.03 30.43 24.70
CA PRO A 164 26.91 30.70 25.84
C PRO A 164 26.09 31.34 26.97
N ALA A 165 25.47 30.52 27.80
CA ALA A 165 24.77 30.97 29.01
C ALA A 165 25.69 30.85 30.24
N PRO A 166 25.95 31.95 30.98
CA PRO A 166 26.61 31.92 32.27
C PRO A 166 25.57 31.48 33.31
N SER A 167 25.37 30.17 33.46
CA SER A 167 24.50 29.63 34.50
C SER A 167 25.15 28.42 35.14
N GLU A 168 25.30 28.45 36.46
CA GLU A 168 25.94 27.45 37.34
C GLU A 168 25.29 26.04 37.33
N MET A 169 24.41 25.76 36.37
CA MET A 169 23.72 24.48 36.24
C MET A 169 24.55 23.52 35.37
N PRO A 170 24.85 22.29 35.82
CA PRO A 170 25.66 21.36 35.04
C PRO A 170 25.00 20.97 33.71
N ARG A 171 25.70 21.20 32.59
CA ARG A 171 25.22 20.99 31.21
C ARG A 171 24.64 19.58 30.93
N HIS A 172 25.05 18.57 31.69
CA HIS A 172 24.56 17.19 31.55
C HIS A 172 23.11 17.00 32.03
N LEU A 173 22.64 17.77 33.03
CA LEU A 173 21.23 17.72 33.47
C LEU A 173 20.28 18.29 32.41
N VAL A 174 20.72 19.31 31.68
CA VAL A 174 19.97 19.92 30.59
C VAL A 174 19.85 18.97 29.41
N ALA A 175 20.94 18.26 29.07
CA ALA A 175 20.94 17.24 28.03
C ALA A 175 20.04 16.04 28.38
N LEU A 176 20.04 15.61 29.65
CA LEU A 176 19.21 14.50 30.12
C LEU A 176 17.71 14.82 30.01
N TRP A 177 17.31 16.05 30.35
CA TRP A 177 15.92 16.49 30.24
C TRP A 177 15.43 16.63 28.80
N PHE A 178 16.31 16.95 27.85
CA PHE A 178 16.00 16.98 26.42
C PHE A 178 16.06 15.60 25.76
N ALA A 179 16.83 14.66 26.32
CA ALA A 179 16.90 13.28 25.82
C ALA A 179 15.56 12.53 25.98
N LEU A 180 14.77 12.88 27.01
CA LEU A 180 13.45 12.29 27.27
C LEU A 180 12.41 12.55 26.15
N PRO A 181 12.12 13.80 25.74
CA PRO A 181 11.23 14.08 24.63
C PRO A 181 11.84 13.64 23.28
N LEU A 182 13.17 13.64 23.14
CA LEU A 182 13.84 13.12 21.95
C LEU A 182 13.62 11.62 21.80
N ALA A 183 13.86 10.84 22.86
CA ALA A 183 13.64 9.40 22.91
C ALA A 183 12.15 9.06 22.69
N LEU A 184 11.23 9.86 23.23
CA LEU A 184 9.79 9.70 23.01
C LEU A 184 9.38 9.98 21.56
N SER A 185 9.98 10.99 20.92
CA SER A 185 9.73 11.30 19.50
C SER A 185 10.31 10.23 18.57
N LEU A 186 11.50 9.70 18.91
CA LEU A 186 12.16 8.61 18.19
C LEU A 186 11.41 7.29 18.34
N SER A 187 10.88 6.98 19.53
CA SER A 187 10.08 5.78 19.76
C SER A 187 8.74 5.85 19.01
N CYS A 188 8.07 7.01 19.01
CA CYS A 188 6.86 7.21 18.23
C CYS A 188 7.11 7.10 16.71
N LEU A 189 8.24 7.64 16.24
CA LEU A 189 8.64 7.54 14.83
C LEU A 189 9.07 6.12 14.45
N ALA A 190 9.73 5.39 15.34
CA ALA A 190 10.07 3.99 15.16
C ALA A 190 8.80 3.13 15.06
N ILE A 191 7.83 3.34 15.96
CA ILE A 191 6.52 2.64 15.92
C ILE A 191 5.80 2.96 14.61
N ALA A 192 5.70 4.23 14.21
CA ALA A 192 5.08 4.61 12.96
C ALA A 192 5.81 4.05 11.72
N ARG A 193 7.14 3.93 11.75
CA ARG A 193 7.92 3.34 10.64
C ARG A 193 7.74 1.82 10.57
N ILE A 194 7.70 1.14 11.71
CA ILE A 194 7.46 -0.31 11.81
C ILE A 194 6.03 -0.63 11.39
N GLU A 195 5.07 0.24 11.70
CA GLU A 195 3.66 0.07 11.34
C GLU A 195 3.33 0.56 9.91
N VAL A 196 4.29 1.12 9.16
CA VAL A 196 4.09 1.63 7.78
C VAL A 196 4.77 0.76 6.72
N HIS A 197 5.58 -0.23 7.09
CA HIS A 197 6.16 -1.23 6.17
C HIS A 197 6.04 -2.63 6.79
N PRO A 198 5.31 -3.61 6.24
CA PRO A 198 4.82 -3.79 4.86
C PRO A 198 3.30 -3.96 4.85
N TYR A 199 2.57 -2.88 5.02
CA TYR A 199 1.12 -2.92 4.85
C TYR A 199 0.81 -2.79 3.36
N SER A 200 -0.03 -3.66 2.80
CA SER A 200 -0.45 -3.52 1.41
C SER A 200 -1.03 -2.11 1.25
N ARG A 201 -0.35 -1.27 0.47
CA ARG A 201 -0.58 0.19 0.34
C ARG A 201 -2.01 0.60 -0.05
N TRP A 202 -2.91 -0.36 -0.21
CA TRP A 202 -4.28 -0.23 -0.68
C TRP A 202 -5.32 -0.61 0.39
N ALA A 203 -5.01 -1.48 1.35
CA ALA A 203 -5.97 -1.94 2.36
C ALA A 203 -5.89 -1.10 3.63
N SER A 204 -7.06 -0.67 4.13
CA SER A 204 -7.19 -0.13 5.48
C SER A 204 -6.94 -1.23 6.54
N PRO A 205 -6.71 -0.89 7.82
CA PRO A 205 -6.57 -1.88 8.88
C PRO A 205 -7.74 -2.88 8.95
N ALA A 206 -8.96 -2.40 8.66
CA ALA A 206 -10.15 -3.23 8.55
C ALA A 206 -10.08 -4.21 7.36
N GLY A 207 -9.75 -3.71 6.16
CA GLY A 207 -9.57 -4.55 4.96
C GLY A 207 -8.48 -5.62 5.13
N GLN A 208 -7.44 -5.33 5.91
CA GLN A 208 -6.37 -6.29 6.21
C GLN A 208 -6.83 -7.43 7.13
N ARG A 209 -7.68 -7.14 8.12
CA ARG A 209 -8.24 -8.19 9.00
C ARG A 209 -9.11 -9.15 8.18
N LEU A 210 -9.92 -8.64 7.26
CA LEU A 210 -10.70 -9.45 6.34
C LEU A 210 -9.82 -10.27 5.39
N LEU A 211 -8.78 -9.67 4.79
CA LEU A 211 -7.78 -10.40 4.01
C LEU A 211 -7.10 -11.52 4.83
N GLY A 212 -6.79 -11.25 6.09
CA GLY A 212 -6.21 -12.22 7.01
C GLY A 212 -7.18 -13.33 7.42
N ALA A 213 -8.48 -13.07 7.47
CA ALA A 213 -9.50 -14.09 7.67
C ALA A 213 -9.64 -15.01 6.45
N LEU A 214 -9.73 -14.44 5.24
CA LEU A 214 -9.80 -15.20 3.98
C LEU A 214 -8.55 -16.05 3.73
N SER A 215 -7.38 -15.52 4.07
CA SER A 215 -6.10 -16.24 3.93
C SER A 215 -5.97 -17.42 4.90
N ARG A 216 -6.73 -17.43 6.00
CA ARG A 216 -6.76 -18.56 6.95
C ARG A 216 -7.75 -19.64 6.54
N GLY A 217 -8.81 -19.29 5.82
CA GLY A 217 -9.80 -20.25 5.30
C GLY A 217 -9.37 -20.99 4.03
N THR A 218 -8.23 -20.64 3.43
CA THR A 218 -7.74 -21.18 2.15
C THR A 218 -6.86 -22.42 2.35
N GLY A 219 -7.48 -23.52 2.80
CA GLY A 219 -6.83 -24.82 3.05
C GLY A 219 -7.14 -25.92 2.02
N GLY A 220 -7.85 -25.63 0.94
CA GLY A 220 -8.29 -26.62 -0.05
C GLY A 220 -7.50 -26.64 -1.36
N THR A 221 -7.64 -27.71 -2.14
CA THR A 221 -7.11 -27.86 -3.51
C THR A 221 -8.08 -27.34 -4.59
N ASP A 222 -9.16 -26.66 -4.19
CA ASP A 222 -10.18 -26.15 -5.11
C ASP A 222 -9.71 -24.94 -5.93
N GLU A 223 -10.26 -24.76 -7.13
CA GLU A 223 -9.97 -23.64 -8.05
C GLU A 223 -10.17 -22.28 -7.36
N ARG A 224 -11.19 -22.17 -6.50
CA ARG A 224 -11.43 -20.96 -5.71
C ARG A 224 -10.29 -20.66 -4.73
N THR A 225 -9.65 -21.70 -4.18
CA THR A 225 -8.48 -21.55 -3.30
C THR A 225 -7.26 -21.06 -4.08
N TYR A 226 -7.07 -21.61 -5.29
CA TYR A 226 -6.03 -21.15 -6.21
C TYR A 226 -6.22 -19.66 -6.54
N LEU A 227 -7.41 -19.24 -7.01
CA LEU A 227 -7.67 -17.84 -7.36
C LEU A 227 -7.58 -16.91 -6.14
N THR A 228 -8.00 -17.36 -4.96
CA THR A 228 -7.78 -16.58 -3.72
C THR A 228 -6.30 -16.41 -3.43
N SER A 229 -5.47 -17.44 -3.63
CA SER A 229 -4.02 -17.33 -3.46
C SER A 229 -3.39 -16.34 -4.44
N VAL A 230 -3.86 -16.32 -5.69
CA VAL A 230 -3.44 -15.32 -6.70
C VAL A 230 -3.92 -13.92 -6.32
N ALA A 231 -5.14 -13.79 -5.82
CA ALA A 231 -5.68 -12.53 -5.35
C ALA A 231 -4.83 -11.96 -4.20
N VAL A 232 -4.53 -12.75 -3.17
CA VAL A 232 -3.83 -12.26 -1.98
C VAL A 232 -2.33 -12.13 -2.18
N ARG A 233 -1.68 -13.14 -2.77
CA ARG A 233 -0.20 -13.23 -2.85
C ARG A 233 0.36 -12.88 -4.23
N GLY A 234 -0.51 -12.77 -5.24
CA GLY A 234 -0.12 -12.48 -6.61
C GLY A 234 0.36 -13.70 -7.40
N ILE A 235 0.79 -13.43 -8.64
CA ILE A 235 1.22 -14.45 -9.61
C ILE A 235 2.41 -15.31 -9.13
N ASN A 236 3.21 -14.81 -8.19
CA ASN A 236 4.36 -15.57 -7.67
C ASN A 236 3.95 -16.75 -6.77
N ALA A 237 2.73 -16.72 -6.21
CA ALA A 237 2.20 -17.84 -5.44
C ALA A 237 1.67 -18.99 -6.30
N VAL A 238 1.59 -18.78 -7.62
CA VAL A 238 1.16 -19.81 -8.57
C VAL A 238 2.27 -20.84 -8.78
N GLY A 239 1.91 -22.13 -8.75
CA GLY A 239 2.82 -23.25 -9.00
C GLY A 239 3.26 -23.40 -10.45
N GLU A 240 2.45 -22.96 -11.43
CA GLU A 240 2.78 -23.09 -12.86
C GLU A 240 3.89 -22.12 -13.32
N PRO A 241 5.06 -22.64 -13.75
CA PRO A 241 6.18 -21.80 -14.19
C PRO A 241 5.87 -21.04 -15.49
N ASP A 242 5.02 -21.60 -16.35
CA ASP A 242 4.68 -21.02 -17.65
C ASP A 242 3.87 -19.74 -17.51
N LEU A 243 2.93 -19.76 -16.56
CA LEU A 243 2.11 -18.60 -16.21
C LEU A 243 3.01 -17.51 -15.61
N ARG A 244 3.90 -17.88 -14.68
CA ARG A 244 4.86 -16.93 -14.07
C ARG A 244 5.75 -16.27 -15.12
N ALA A 245 6.28 -17.05 -16.06
CA ALA A 245 7.10 -16.55 -17.15
C ALA A 245 6.33 -15.61 -18.09
N ALA A 246 5.05 -15.91 -18.38
CA ALA A 246 4.19 -15.04 -19.17
C ALA A 246 4.05 -13.63 -18.57
N PHE A 247 3.93 -13.53 -17.24
CA PHE A 247 3.86 -12.24 -16.54
C PHE A 247 5.24 -11.59 -16.30
N ALA A 248 6.33 -12.36 -16.28
CA ALA A 248 7.70 -11.88 -16.04
C ALA A 248 8.32 -11.16 -17.24
N HIS A 249 7.86 -11.44 -18.47
CA HIS A 249 8.44 -10.89 -19.71
C HIS A 249 8.40 -9.34 -19.84
N ARG A 250 7.78 -8.62 -18.89
CA ARG A 250 7.74 -7.15 -18.86
C ARG A 250 8.90 -6.48 -18.11
N GLU A 251 9.58 -7.14 -17.18
CA GLU A 251 10.58 -6.42 -16.36
C GLU A 251 11.88 -6.12 -17.12
N GLN A 252 12.27 -6.96 -18.08
CA GLN A 252 13.59 -6.82 -18.74
C GLN A 252 13.68 -5.79 -19.86
N ARG A 253 12.56 -5.31 -20.43
CA ARG A 253 12.60 -4.38 -21.59
C ARG A 253 12.56 -2.89 -21.21
N HIS A 254 12.33 -2.53 -19.94
CA HIS A 254 12.32 -1.12 -19.54
C HIS A 254 13.69 -0.60 -19.06
N ASP A 255 14.58 -1.49 -18.60
CA ASP A 255 15.94 -1.14 -18.15
C ASP A 255 16.99 -1.15 -19.28
N GLY A 256 16.59 -1.45 -20.51
CA GLY A 256 17.49 -1.68 -21.65
C GLY A 256 17.59 -0.56 -22.67
N TRP A 257 17.05 0.63 -22.42
CA TRP A 257 17.14 1.75 -23.37
C TRP A 257 17.39 3.08 -22.67
N ASP A 258 18.59 3.26 -22.12
CA ASP A 258 19.16 4.60 -21.95
C ASP A 258 20.71 4.63 -21.96
N THR A 259 21.33 3.78 -22.78
CA THR A 259 22.75 3.93 -23.14
C THR A 259 22.94 3.58 -24.62
N ASP A 260 22.53 4.49 -25.50
CA ASP A 260 23.13 4.61 -26.83
C ASP A 260 24.22 5.70 -26.72
N PRO A 261 25.51 5.35 -26.73
CA PRO A 261 26.58 6.33 -26.87
C PRO A 261 26.67 6.67 -28.36
N ARG A 262 26.12 7.82 -28.74
CA ARG A 262 26.43 8.41 -30.05
C ARG A 262 27.52 9.46 -29.90
N ASP A 263 28.60 9.15 -30.63
CA ASP A 263 29.62 10.01 -31.22
C ASP A 263 30.57 10.79 -30.29
#